data_AF-A0A7J5MVX0-F1
#
_entry.id   AF-A0A7J5MVX0-F1
#
_cell.length_a   1.000
_cell.length_b   1.000
_cell.length_c   1.000
_cell.angle_alpha   90.00
_cell.angle_beta   90.00
_cell.angle_gamma   90.00
#
_symmetry.space_group_name_H-M   'P 1'
#
loop_
_entity.id
_entity.type
_entity.pdbx_description
1 polymer ?
#
loop_
_entity_poly.entity_id
_entity_poly.type
_entity_poly.pdbx_seq_one_letter_code
_entity_poly.pdbx_strand_id
1 'polypeptide(L)' 'MKYLTVSADCTKESRDLLSIEWDEGKLGEPTGEAVLKALREGRADYDVVDVDEGNLSSFNGVEVLEVEDE' A
#
# COMPACT_ATOMS: atom_id res chain seq x y z
N MET A 1 -2.02 9.69 12.96
CA MET A 1 -2.24 8.74 11.85
C MET A 1 -1.11 8.97 10.87
N LYS A 2 -0.76 7.99 10.03
CA LYS A 2 0.33 8.17 9.06
C LYS A 2 -0.19 7.95 7.66
N TYR A 3 0.39 8.67 6.72
CA TYR A 3 0.18 8.40 5.30
C TYR A 3 1.44 7.73 4.76
N LEU A 4 1.25 6.57 4.14
CA LEU A 4 2.33 5.83 3.50
C LEU A 4 2.15 5.94 1.99
N THR A 5 3.16 6.45 1.30
CA THR A 5 3.23 6.31 -0.15
C THR A 5 3.95 5.01 -0.45
N VAL A 6 3.26 4.09 -1.10
CA VAL A 6 3.81 2.78 -1.43
C VAL A 6 3.67 2.49 -2.91
N SER A 7 4.69 1.86 -3.48
CA SER A 7 4.60 1.26 -4.81
C SER A 7 4.16 -0.17 -4.66
N ALA A 8 3.00 -0.52 -5.22
CA ALA A 8 2.51 -1.87 -5.24
C ALA A 8 2.78 -2.51 -6.61
N ASP A 9 3.39 -3.70 -6.58
CA ASP A 9 3.58 -4.53 -7.77
C ASP A 9 2.31 -5.35 -7.98
N CYS A 10 1.53 -4.96 -8.99
CA CYS A 10 0.31 -5.66 -9.37
C CYS A 10 0.62 -6.59 -10.56
N THR A 11 -0.12 -7.70 -10.70
CA THR A 11 0.23 -8.86 -11.55
C THR A 11 0.30 -8.60 -13.07
N LYS A 12 0.17 -7.35 -13.53
CA LYS A 12 0.34 -6.92 -14.92
C LYS A 12 1.33 -5.76 -15.02
N GLU A 13 2.63 -6.05 -14.92
CA GLU A 13 3.75 -5.21 -15.41
C GLU A 13 3.74 -3.71 -15.01
N SER A 14 2.93 -3.33 -14.03
CA SER A 14 2.62 -1.94 -13.70
C SER A 14 2.86 -1.74 -12.20
N ARG A 15 3.61 -0.69 -11.91
CA ARG A 15 3.90 -0.26 -10.54
C ARG A 15 2.88 0.82 -10.21
N ASP A 16 1.85 0.45 -9.48
CA ASP A 16 0.82 1.38 -9.06
C ASP A 16 1.30 2.13 -7.81
N LEU A 17 1.03 3.44 -7.76
CA LEU A 17 1.31 4.25 -6.58
C LEU A 17 0.06 4.33 -5.71
N LEU A 18 0.17 3.84 -4.48
CA LEU A 18 -0.90 3.83 -3.50
C LEU A 18 -0.54 4.75 -2.33
N SER A 19 -1.50 5.56 -1.91
CA SER A 19 -1.44 6.29 -0.65
C SER A 19 -2.26 5.52 0.37
N ILE A 20 -1.60 5.03 1.43
CA ILE A 20 -2.23 4.17 2.44
C ILE A 20 -2.38 4.96 3.73
N GLU A 21 -3.60 4.99 4.26
CA GLU A 21 -3.84 5.48 5.61
C GLU A 21 -3.45 4.37 6.59
N TRP A 22 -2.42 4.64 7.40
CA TRP A 22 -1.86 3.66 8.32
C TRP A 22 -2.06 4.05 9.78
N ASP A 23 -2.73 3.15 10.50
CA ASP A 23 -2.96 3.22 11.93
C ASP A 23 -1.99 2.29 12.65
N GLU A 24 -0.83 2.80 13.10
CA GLU A 24 0.18 2.01 13.81
C GLU A 24 -0.36 1.39 15.10
N GLY A 25 -1.38 1.99 15.73
CA GLY A 25 -2.02 1.46 16.92
C GLY A 25 -2.81 0.18 16.67
N LYS A 26 -3.29 -0.03 15.44
CA LYS A 26 -4.05 -1.22 15.02
C LYS A 26 -3.25 -2.19 14.16
N LEU A 27 -2.37 -1.67 13.31
CA LEU A 27 -1.64 -2.42 12.29
C LEU A 27 -0.17 -2.65 12.64
N GLY A 28 0.36 -1.94 13.65
CA GLY A 28 1.77 -1.99 14.03
C GLY A 28 2.65 -1.14 13.12
N GLU A 29 3.96 -1.37 13.16
CA GLU A 29 4.93 -0.61 12.36
C GLU A 29 4.71 -0.81 10.84
N PRO A 30 4.74 0.27 10.04
CA PRO A 30 4.48 0.24 8.60
C PRO A 30 5.67 -0.32 7.81
N THR A 31 5.96 -1.60 8.00
CA THR A 31 6.96 -2.33 7.23
C THR A 31 6.38 -2.83 5.91
N GLY A 32 7.19 -3.01 4.86
CA GLY A 32 6.71 -3.51 3.57
C GLY A 32 5.93 -4.83 3.67
N GLU A 33 6.35 -5.74 4.55
CA GLU A 33 5.61 -6.99 4.81
C GLU A 33 4.26 -6.77 5.50
N ALA A 34 4.21 -5.88 6.50
CA ALA A 34 2.97 -5.54 7.20
C ALA A 34 1.98 -4.85 6.26
N VAL A 35 2.45 -3.91 5.45
CA VAL A 35 1.66 -3.20 4.44
C VAL A 35 1.13 -4.19 3.40
N LEU A 36 1.97 -5.08 2.87
CA LEU A 36 1.55 -6.08 1.88
C LEU A 36 0.46 -6.98 2.45
N LYS A 37 0.65 -7.41 3.70
CA LYS A 37 -0.31 -8.26 4.40
C LYS A 37 -1.62 -7.51 4.63
N ALA A 38 -1.58 -6.25 5.08
CA ALA A 38 -2.78 -5.45 5.31
C ALA A 38 -3.56 -5.17 4.01
N LEU A 39 -2.87 -4.88 2.91
CA LEU A 39 -3.50 -4.73 1.58
C LEU A 39 -4.16 -6.03 1.12
N ARG A 40 -3.47 -7.18 1.25
CA ARG A 40 -4.02 -8.50 0.90
C ARG A 40 -5.22 -8.90 1.76
N GLU A 41 -5.21 -8.55 3.04
CA GLU A 41 -6.30 -8.82 3.97
C GLU A 41 -7.41 -7.75 3.94
N GLY A 42 -7.25 -6.67 3.16
CA GLY A 42 -8.20 -5.55 3.11
C GLY A 42 -8.34 -4.81 4.45
N ARG A 43 -7.27 -4.79 5.26
CA ARG A 43 -7.24 -4.15 6.59
C ARG A 43 -6.77 -2.71 6.58
N ALA A 44 -6.06 -2.30 5.53
CA ALA A 44 -5.61 -0.93 5.32
C ALA A 44 -6.45 -0.32 4.22
N ASP A 45 -6.95 0.90 4.47
CA ASP A 45 -7.60 1.71 3.45
C ASP A 45 -6.50 2.39 2.62
N TYR A 46 -6.69 2.40 1.31
CA TYR A 46 -5.73 2.97 0.39
C TYR A 46 -6.45 3.71 -0.71
N ASP A 47 -5.91 4.89 -1.04
CA ASP A 47 -6.30 5.65 -2.20
C ASP A 47 -5.28 5.42 -3.32
N VAL A 48 -5.76 5.42 -4.55
CA VAL A 48 -4.96 5.06 -5.72
C VAL A 48 -4.50 6.36 -6.37
N VAL A 49 -3.22 6.67 -6.20
CA VAL A 49 -2.63 7.92 -6.69
C VAL A 49 -2.38 7.83 -8.20
N ASP A 50 -1.91 6.68 -8.67
CA ASP A 50 -1.68 6.40 -10.08
C ASP A 50 -1.92 4.90 -10.32
N VAL A 51 -2.88 4.58 -11.21
CA VAL A 51 -3.11 3.21 -11.70
C VAL A 51 -2.80 3.18 -13.18
N ASP A 52 -1.86 2.35 -13.57
CA ASP A 52 -1.71 2.00 -14.98
C ASP A 52 -2.85 1.02 -15.30
N GLU A 53 -3.60 1.26 -16.38
CA GLU A 53 -4.90 0.66 -16.72
C GLU A 53 -4.98 -0.85 -16.39
N GLY A 54 -5.39 -1.18 -15.15
CA GLY A 54 -5.02 -2.46 -14.55
C GLY A 54 -5.82 -2.78 -13.29
N ASN A 55 -6.10 -4.07 -13.11
CA ASN A 55 -6.98 -4.55 -12.05
C ASN A 55 -6.19 -4.71 -10.74
N LEU A 56 -6.48 -3.87 -9.74
CA LEU A 56 -5.90 -3.85 -8.37
C LEU A 56 -6.26 -5.10 -7.52
N SER A 57 -6.81 -6.15 -8.11
CA SER A 57 -7.28 -7.35 -7.40
C SER A 57 -6.17 -8.24 -6.84
N SER A 58 -4.89 -8.02 -7.17
CA SER A 58 -3.81 -8.94 -6.77
C SER A 58 -2.44 -8.29 -6.61
N PHE A 59 -2.10 -7.96 -5.37
CA PHE A 59 -0.79 -7.41 -4.96
C PHE A 59 0.26 -8.52 -4.77
N ASN A 60 1.30 -8.50 -5.60
CA ASN A 60 2.38 -9.48 -5.57
C ASN A 60 3.53 -9.04 -4.66
N GLY A 61 3.79 -7.73 -4.59
CA GLY A 61 4.76 -7.10 -3.69
C GLY A 61 4.39 -5.64 -3.41
N VAL A 62 4.99 -5.07 -2.37
CA VAL A 62 4.84 -3.65 -2.05
C VAL A 62 6.17 -3.10 -1.54
N GLU A 63 6.49 -1.88 -1.93
CA GLU A 63 7.66 -1.14 -1.46
C GLU A 63 7.18 0.18 -0.86
N VAL A 64 7.54 0.44 0.41
CA VAL A 64 7.23 1.70 1.07
C VAL A 64 8.22 2.74 0.58
N LEU A 65 7.74 3.75 -0.13
CA LEU A 65 8.57 4.81 -0.70
C LEU A 65 8.73 5.96 0.28
N GLU A 66 7.63 6.36 0.90
CA GLU A 66 7.61 7.50 1.83
C GLU A 66 6.64 7.23 2.98
N VAL A 67 6.99 7.75 4.15
CA VAL A 67 6.17 7.70 5.35
C VAL A 67 6.06 9.13 5.85
N GLU A 68 4.88 9.70 5.77
CA GLU A 68 4.57 11.01 6.32
C GLU A 68 3.84 10.82 7.66
N ASP A 69 4.49 11.31 8.71
CA ASP A 69 3.92 11.49 10.04
C ASP A 69 3.24 12.87 10.07
N GLU A 70 1.93 12.92 10.35
CA GLU A 70 1.16 14.18 10.52
C GLU A 70 1.68 15.07 11.65
#